data_AF-A0A845KR35-F1
#
_entry.id   AF-A0A845KR35-F1
#
_cell.length_a   1.000
_cell.length_b   1.000
_cell.length_c   1.000
_cell.angle_alpha   90.00
_cell.angle_beta   90.00
_cell.angle_gamma   90.00
#
_symmetry.space_group_name_H-M   'P 1'
#
loop_
_entity.id
_entity.type
_entity.pdbx_description
1 polymer ?
#
loop_
_entity_poly.entity_id
_entity_poly.type
_entity_poly.pdbx_seq_one_letter_code
_entity_poly.pdbx_strand_id
1 'polypeptide(L)'
;MPQIKENFFETILFKFNNNLSDCVTDIEHTVPGEAPTIKYKIQSLTEHTATFAYAAKKGLVRIAPNGTIEEPNVLGSLIALPTRTDKALIDFFHSNGFLFPTSVECYEEIDKSALLEIINRLKMTVELMTAANEIKKDYQKIFELTILLLLSRDIEFKTDLMNSPYKSCHHSFSDLLRNPPSVLSQQRQKEGFSGDFYNINDSIIGNNTVIISEYNDIISGYSSVPGYNEPLFKSVIQLYVNYNGNGIARKIIDVLFHCLYDVSIINFTGAINYYKSPDFNSLSQSIKTAMTEVANYIVGEEINANLNGIHPVYNVDTMSPSWKVDSLLCAAYFSIFYLKPDLELYRPCDNPRCGKYFLVKTTSTRNRYCSTECCNRVTQDRYRKKKRELAEN
;
A
#
# COMPACT_ATOMS: atom_id res chain seq x y z
N MET A 1 -43.37 -18.39 5.19
CA MET A 1 -42.73 -17.06 5.32
C MET A 1 -42.27 -16.62 3.95
N PRO A 2 -42.67 -15.44 3.46
CA PRO A 2 -42.14 -14.91 2.20
C PRO A 2 -40.64 -14.66 2.37
N GLN A 3 -39.81 -15.19 1.48
CA GLN A 3 -38.41 -14.77 1.38
C GLN A 3 -38.41 -13.31 0.94
N ILE A 4 -38.06 -12.40 1.86
CA ILE A 4 -37.68 -11.04 1.51
C ILE A 4 -36.37 -11.20 0.71
N LYS A 5 -36.45 -11.15 -0.62
CA LYS A 5 -35.28 -10.87 -1.45
C LYS A 5 -34.89 -9.44 -1.09
N GLU A 6 -33.89 -9.27 -0.23
CA GLU A 6 -33.25 -7.96 -0.05
C GLU A 6 -32.88 -7.45 -1.45
N ASN A 7 -33.51 -6.36 -1.86
CA ASN A 7 -33.16 -5.68 -3.10
C ASN A 7 -31.76 -5.11 -2.90
N PHE A 8 -30.76 -5.81 -3.45
CA PHE A 8 -29.35 -5.45 -3.35
C PHE A 8 -29.10 -3.98 -3.76
N PHE A 9 -29.96 -3.42 -4.61
CA PHE A 9 -29.88 -2.06 -5.11
C PHE A 9 -30.13 -0.92 -4.11
N GLU A 10 -30.78 -1.16 -2.97
CA GLU A 10 -31.11 -0.09 -2.01
C GLU A 10 -29.96 0.26 -1.04
N THR A 11 -28.89 -0.54 -1.00
CA THR A 11 -27.74 -0.35 -0.08
C THR A 11 -26.39 -0.20 -0.79
N ILE A 12 -26.40 -0.03 -2.12
CA ILE A 12 -25.18 0.17 -2.92
C ILE A 12 -24.71 1.62 -2.78
N LEU A 13 -23.48 1.82 -2.31
CA LEU A 13 -22.90 3.16 -2.17
C LEU A 13 -22.50 3.78 -3.51
N PHE A 14 -21.98 2.97 -4.45
CA PHE A 14 -21.70 3.40 -5.81
C PHE A 14 -21.81 2.23 -6.80
N LYS A 15 -22.05 2.55 -8.07
CA LYS A 15 -21.98 1.60 -9.19
C LYS A 15 -20.95 2.07 -10.20
N PHE A 16 -20.24 1.12 -10.80
CA PHE A 16 -19.22 1.38 -11.80
C PHE A 16 -19.33 0.30 -12.88
N ASN A 17 -19.20 0.67 -14.14
CA ASN A 17 -19.18 -0.27 -15.26
C ASN A 17 -17.79 -0.25 -15.88
N ASN A 18 -17.22 -1.43 -16.09
CA ASN A 18 -15.95 -1.60 -16.78
C ASN A 18 -16.15 -2.54 -17.96
N ASN A 19 -15.58 -2.23 -19.12
CA ASN A 19 -15.51 -3.21 -20.19
C ASN A 19 -14.52 -4.29 -19.80
N LEU A 20 -14.86 -5.55 -20.07
CA LEU A 20 -13.92 -6.65 -19.98
C LEU A 20 -12.78 -6.38 -20.96
N SER A 21 -11.61 -6.96 -20.69
CA SER A 21 -10.45 -6.73 -21.53
C SER A 21 -9.92 -8.05 -22.08
N ASP A 22 -9.51 -8.02 -23.33
CA ASP A 22 -8.64 -9.05 -23.88
C ASP A 22 -7.19 -8.67 -23.60
N CYS A 23 -6.40 -9.63 -23.14
CA CYS A 23 -5.00 -9.43 -22.79
C CYS A 23 -4.14 -10.51 -23.43
N VAL A 24 -3.29 -10.10 -24.36
CA VAL A 24 -2.42 -11.00 -25.13
C VAL A 24 -0.96 -10.71 -24.84
N THR A 25 -0.11 -11.70 -25.06
CA THR A 25 1.33 -11.61 -24.85
C THR A 25 2.03 -11.85 -26.18
N ASP A 26 2.79 -10.85 -26.64
CA ASP A 26 3.68 -10.98 -27.78
C ASP A 26 5.07 -11.38 -27.29
N ILE A 27 5.64 -12.40 -27.92
CA ILE A 27 6.98 -12.90 -27.63
C ILE A 27 7.84 -12.71 -28.88
N GLU A 28 8.83 -11.83 -28.79
CA GLU A 28 9.71 -11.48 -29.90
C GLU A 28 11.12 -12.00 -29.63
N HIS A 29 11.60 -12.91 -30.49
CA HIS A 29 12.97 -13.44 -30.46
C HIS A 29 13.84 -12.65 -31.44
N THR A 30 14.65 -11.73 -30.95
CA THR A 30 15.49 -10.84 -31.77
C THR A 30 16.90 -11.41 -32.01
N VAL A 31 17.50 -12.04 -31.01
CA VAL A 31 18.88 -12.59 -31.07
C VAL A 31 18.89 -14.06 -30.63
N PRO A 32 19.48 -14.99 -31.41
CA PRO A 32 19.61 -16.39 -31.01
C PRO A 32 20.38 -16.54 -29.70
N GLY A 33 19.77 -17.22 -28.72
CA GLY A 33 20.38 -17.49 -27.41
C GLY A 33 20.11 -16.41 -26.34
N GLU A 34 19.52 -15.27 -26.71
CA GLU A 34 19.06 -14.27 -25.74
C GLU A 34 17.61 -14.48 -25.33
N ALA A 35 17.24 -13.92 -24.17
CA ALA A 35 15.86 -13.97 -23.69
C ALA A 35 14.95 -13.17 -24.66
N PRO A 36 13.75 -13.67 -24.98
CA PRO A 36 12.83 -12.94 -25.83
C PRO A 36 12.35 -11.66 -25.16
N THR A 37 12.03 -10.67 -25.97
CA THR A 37 11.27 -9.51 -25.51
C THR A 37 9.81 -9.91 -25.35
N ILE A 38 9.25 -9.68 -24.17
CA ILE A 38 7.85 -10.02 -23.85
C ILE A 38 7.06 -8.72 -23.71
N LYS A 39 6.02 -8.56 -24.53
CA LYS A 39 5.14 -7.39 -24.54
C LYS A 39 3.72 -7.80 -24.18
N TYR A 40 3.11 -7.04 -23.29
CA TYR A 40 1.71 -7.25 -22.91
C TYR A 40 0.85 -6.25 -23.68
N LYS A 41 -0.25 -6.74 -24.22
CA LYS A 41 -1.16 -5.96 -25.04
C LYS A 41 -2.57 -6.10 -24.53
N ILE A 42 -3.29 -4.98 -24.42
CA ILE A 42 -4.63 -4.95 -23.88
C ILE A 42 -5.59 -4.21 -24.80
N GLN A 43 -6.83 -4.69 -24.88
CA GLN A 43 -7.92 -4.05 -25.60
C GLN A 43 -9.21 -4.21 -24.79
N SER A 44 -10.03 -3.17 -24.74
CA SER A 44 -11.38 -3.23 -24.15
C SER A 44 -12.39 -3.86 -25.10
N LEU A 45 -13.24 -4.74 -24.57
CA LEU A 45 -14.29 -5.46 -25.31
C LEU A 45 -15.65 -4.79 -25.03
N THR A 46 -16.18 -4.04 -25.98
CA THR A 46 -17.44 -3.27 -25.82
C THR A 46 -18.68 -4.13 -25.64
N GLU A 47 -18.67 -5.36 -26.17
CA GLU A 47 -19.79 -6.31 -26.06
C GLU A 47 -19.91 -6.94 -24.67
N HIS A 48 -18.92 -6.74 -23.79
CA HIS A 48 -18.85 -7.35 -22.49
C HIS A 48 -18.51 -6.34 -21.41
N THR A 49 -19.52 -5.96 -20.63
CA THR A 49 -19.35 -5.02 -19.51
C THR A 49 -19.57 -5.73 -18.18
N ALA A 50 -18.63 -5.56 -17.26
CA ALA A 50 -18.79 -5.94 -15.86
C ALA A 50 -19.33 -4.76 -15.06
N THR A 51 -20.37 -5.01 -14.25
CA THR A 51 -20.90 -4.04 -13.29
C THR A 51 -20.33 -4.31 -11.91
N PHE A 52 -19.80 -3.27 -11.28
CA PHE A 52 -19.25 -3.28 -9.93
C PHE A 52 -20.10 -2.43 -8.99
N ALA A 53 -20.08 -2.80 -7.73
CA ALA A 53 -20.64 -2.01 -6.65
C ALA A 53 -19.88 -2.18 -5.35
N TYR A 54 -20.05 -1.24 -4.44
CA TYR A 54 -19.66 -1.45 -3.05
C TYR A 54 -20.84 -2.00 -2.24
N ALA A 55 -20.59 -3.14 -1.59
CA ALA A 55 -21.52 -3.76 -0.65
C ALA A 55 -20.91 -3.76 0.76
N ALA A 56 -21.64 -3.21 1.73
CA ALA A 56 -21.23 -3.24 3.13
C ALA A 56 -20.88 -4.67 3.58
N LYS A 57 -19.79 -4.83 4.33
CA LYS A 57 -19.23 -6.13 4.78
C LYS A 57 -18.71 -7.07 3.68
N LYS A 58 -18.83 -6.70 2.40
CA LYS A 58 -18.31 -7.48 1.26
C LYS A 58 -17.27 -6.71 0.44
N GLY A 59 -17.21 -5.39 0.59
CA GLY A 59 -16.30 -4.51 -0.12
C GLY A 59 -16.73 -4.28 -1.56
N LEU A 60 -15.76 -4.11 -2.46
CA LEU A 60 -15.97 -4.05 -3.90
C LEU A 60 -16.41 -5.44 -4.43
N VAL A 61 -17.55 -5.49 -5.10
CA VAL A 61 -18.13 -6.72 -5.67
C VAL A 61 -18.47 -6.52 -7.14
N ARG A 62 -18.44 -7.61 -7.91
CA ARG A 62 -18.97 -7.69 -9.28
C ARG A 62 -20.39 -8.26 -9.25
N ILE A 63 -21.31 -7.59 -9.93
CA ILE A 63 -22.74 -7.93 -9.98
C ILE A 63 -23.05 -8.61 -11.32
N ALA A 64 -23.77 -9.73 -11.27
CA ALA A 64 -24.34 -10.36 -12.44
C ALA A 64 -25.54 -9.57 -13.01
N PRO A 65 -25.92 -9.76 -14.29
CA PRO A 65 -27.06 -9.08 -14.89
C PRO A 65 -28.40 -9.27 -14.14
N ASN A 66 -28.54 -10.36 -13.40
CA ASN A 66 -29.72 -10.66 -12.57
C ASN A 66 -29.71 -9.93 -11.20
N GLY A 67 -28.72 -9.08 -10.93
CA GLY A 67 -28.58 -8.32 -9.68
C GLY A 67 -27.94 -9.08 -8.51
N THR A 68 -27.52 -10.33 -8.70
CA THR A 68 -26.80 -11.10 -7.68
C THR A 68 -25.30 -10.82 -7.68
N ILE A 69 -24.62 -11.09 -6.56
CA ILE A 69 -23.16 -10.97 -6.49
C ILE A 69 -22.54 -12.16 -7.23
N GLU A 70 -21.83 -11.87 -8.31
CA GLU A 70 -21.09 -12.85 -9.09
C GLU A 70 -19.71 -13.11 -8.48
N GLU A 71 -18.99 -12.04 -8.14
CA GLU A 71 -17.69 -12.11 -7.49
C GLU A 71 -17.66 -11.19 -6.26
N PRO A 72 -17.51 -11.74 -5.03
CA PRO A 72 -17.24 -10.92 -3.87
C PRO A 72 -15.76 -10.53 -3.81
N ASN A 73 -15.48 -9.38 -3.19
CA ASN A 73 -14.12 -9.00 -2.80
C ASN A 73 -13.12 -8.90 -3.97
N VAL A 74 -13.48 -8.14 -4.99
CA VAL A 74 -12.64 -7.86 -6.17
C VAL A 74 -11.32 -7.18 -5.74
N LEU A 75 -11.36 -6.27 -4.77
CA LEU A 75 -10.15 -5.62 -4.22
C LEU A 75 -9.14 -6.66 -3.70
N GLY A 76 -9.61 -7.65 -2.94
CA GLY A 76 -8.73 -8.69 -2.37
C GLY A 76 -8.13 -9.63 -3.41
N SER A 77 -8.80 -9.81 -4.55
CA SER A 77 -8.24 -10.48 -5.74
C SER A 77 -7.19 -9.61 -6.43
N LEU A 78 -7.46 -8.31 -6.61
CA LEU A 78 -6.56 -7.36 -7.25
C LEU A 78 -5.22 -7.21 -6.52
N ILE A 79 -5.24 -6.92 -5.21
CA ILE A 79 -4.01 -6.68 -4.44
C ILE A 79 -3.18 -7.95 -4.22
N ALA A 80 -3.71 -9.13 -4.56
CA ALA A 80 -2.95 -10.38 -4.55
C ALA A 80 -2.06 -10.55 -5.78
N LEU A 81 -2.41 -9.90 -6.91
CA LEU A 81 -1.79 -10.11 -8.22
C LEU A 81 -0.26 -9.92 -8.27
N PRO A 82 0.37 -8.97 -7.54
CA PRO A 82 1.82 -8.78 -7.61
C PRO A 82 2.66 -10.00 -7.24
N THR A 83 2.07 -10.95 -6.52
CA THR A 83 2.74 -12.19 -6.08
C THR A 83 2.26 -13.44 -6.85
N ARG A 84 1.54 -13.24 -7.97
CA ARG A 84 0.95 -14.32 -8.77
C ARG A 84 1.63 -14.47 -10.12
N THR A 85 1.22 -15.53 -10.82
CA THR A 85 1.61 -15.77 -12.20
C THR A 85 0.93 -14.77 -13.14
N ASP A 86 1.56 -14.54 -14.29
CA ASP A 86 1.01 -13.71 -15.37
C ASP A 86 -0.36 -14.17 -15.83
N LYS A 87 -0.58 -15.49 -15.83
CA LYS A 87 -1.90 -16.06 -16.10
C LYS A 87 -2.97 -15.51 -15.16
N ALA A 88 -2.68 -15.38 -13.86
CA ALA A 88 -3.65 -14.84 -12.92
C ALA A 88 -3.94 -13.34 -13.17
N LEU A 89 -2.95 -12.58 -13.65
CA LEU A 89 -3.13 -11.20 -14.07
C LEU A 89 -4.05 -11.11 -15.30
N ILE A 90 -3.79 -11.94 -16.32
CA ILE A 90 -4.60 -12.04 -17.54
C ILE A 90 -6.03 -12.47 -17.22
N ASP A 91 -6.20 -13.55 -16.44
CA ASP A 91 -7.50 -14.07 -16.01
C ASP A 91 -8.31 -13.00 -15.25
N PHE A 92 -7.64 -12.17 -14.44
CA PHE A 92 -8.28 -11.06 -13.73
C PHE A 92 -8.82 -10.01 -14.72
N PHE A 93 -8.02 -9.57 -15.70
CA PHE A 93 -8.45 -8.56 -16.67
C PHE A 93 -9.52 -9.08 -17.64
N HIS A 94 -9.50 -10.35 -18.00
CA HIS A 94 -10.60 -10.99 -18.73
C HIS A 94 -11.91 -10.94 -17.97
N SER A 95 -11.88 -11.10 -16.64
CA SER A 95 -13.09 -11.21 -15.83
C SER A 95 -13.58 -9.87 -15.27
N ASN A 96 -12.69 -8.89 -15.11
CA ASN A 96 -12.97 -7.63 -14.43
C ASN A 96 -12.66 -6.38 -15.27
N GLY A 97 -12.06 -6.54 -16.44
CA GLY A 97 -11.54 -5.44 -17.24
C GLY A 97 -10.23 -4.88 -16.70
N PHE A 98 -9.59 -4.02 -17.49
CA PHE A 98 -8.35 -3.36 -17.12
C PHE A 98 -8.53 -2.30 -16.03
N LEU A 99 -7.43 -1.90 -15.38
CA LEU A 99 -7.45 -0.91 -14.30
C LEU A 99 -7.79 0.51 -14.79
N PHE A 100 -7.47 0.80 -16.04
CA PHE A 100 -7.66 2.08 -16.71
C PHE A 100 -8.50 1.90 -17.99
N PRO A 101 -9.19 2.94 -18.48
CA PRO A 101 -9.83 2.89 -19.78
C PRO A 101 -8.82 2.60 -20.89
N THR A 102 -9.13 1.67 -21.80
CA THR A 102 -8.27 1.32 -22.96
C THR A 102 -9.08 1.28 -24.23
N SER A 103 -8.38 1.39 -25.36
CA SER A 103 -8.90 1.38 -26.71
C SER A 103 -9.82 0.19 -26.92
N VAL A 104 -10.90 0.49 -27.64
CA VAL A 104 -11.87 -0.50 -28.11
C VAL A 104 -11.58 -0.95 -29.54
N GLU A 105 -10.70 -0.23 -30.24
CA GLU A 105 -10.43 -0.45 -31.67
C GLU A 105 -9.18 -1.30 -31.91
N CYS A 106 -8.17 -1.16 -31.04
CA CYS A 106 -6.88 -1.80 -31.20
C CYS A 106 -6.24 -2.19 -29.87
N TYR A 107 -5.26 -3.09 -29.93
CA TYR A 107 -4.42 -3.40 -28.78
C TYR A 107 -3.43 -2.27 -28.48
N GLU A 108 -3.33 -1.92 -27.21
CA GLU A 108 -2.31 -1.03 -26.67
C GLU A 108 -1.24 -1.83 -25.92
N GLU A 109 0.04 -1.49 -26.13
CA GLU A 109 1.15 -2.08 -25.38
C GLU A 109 1.18 -1.49 -23.96
N ILE A 110 1.31 -2.33 -22.93
CA ILE A 110 1.33 -1.89 -21.53
C ILE A 110 2.69 -2.16 -20.88
N ASP A 111 3.15 -1.19 -20.08
CA ASP A 111 4.26 -1.39 -19.15
C ASP A 111 3.77 -2.21 -17.95
N LYS A 112 4.03 -3.53 -18.00
CA LYS A 112 3.69 -4.44 -16.92
C LYS A 112 4.41 -4.11 -15.61
N SER A 113 5.64 -3.60 -15.65
CA SER A 113 6.38 -3.27 -14.43
C SER A 113 5.70 -2.13 -13.71
N ALA A 114 5.41 -1.03 -14.42
CA ALA A 114 4.69 0.11 -13.87
C ALA A 114 3.31 -0.29 -13.34
N LEU A 115 2.58 -1.13 -14.09
CA LEU A 115 1.28 -1.66 -13.66
C LEU A 115 1.36 -2.45 -12.35
N LEU A 116 2.32 -3.37 -12.22
CA LEU A 116 2.51 -4.16 -11.01
C LEU A 116 2.93 -3.29 -9.83
N GLU A 117 3.74 -2.25 -10.05
CA GLU A 117 4.09 -1.27 -9.02
C GLU A 117 2.87 -0.50 -8.52
N ILE A 118 1.97 -0.08 -9.41
CA ILE A 118 0.69 0.57 -9.03
C ILE A 118 -0.17 -0.37 -8.16
N ILE A 119 -0.33 -1.62 -8.57
CA ILE A 119 -1.10 -2.62 -7.80
C ILE A 119 -0.43 -2.89 -6.45
N ASN A 120 0.90 -2.97 -6.42
CA ASN A 120 1.65 -3.18 -5.19
C ASN A 120 1.56 -1.96 -4.25
N ARG A 121 1.47 -0.74 -4.78
CA ARG A 121 1.25 0.47 -3.98
C ARG A 121 -0.13 0.48 -3.32
N LEU A 122 -1.17 0.09 -4.06
CA LEU A 122 -2.52 -0.13 -3.51
C LEU A 122 -2.49 -1.21 -2.40
N LYS A 123 -1.78 -2.32 -2.65
CA LYS A 123 -1.60 -3.39 -1.65
C LYS A 123 -0.92 -2.86 -0.38
N MET A 124 0.20 -2.14 -0.50
CA MET A 124 0.92 -1.57 0.65
C MET A 124 0.05 -0.60 1.44
N THR A 125 -0.77 0.21 0.75
CA THR A 125 -1.73 1.12 1.40
C THR A 125 -2.74 0.34 2.25
N VAL A 126 -3.33 -0.73 1.70
CA VAL A 126 -4.27 -1.60 2.42
C VAL A 126 -3.58 -2.28 3.60
N GLU A 127 -2.37 -2.80 3.41
CA GLU A 127 -1.63 -3.47 4.47
C GLU A 127 -1.21 -2.52 5.60
N LEU A 128 -0.83 -1.28 5.27
CA LEU A 128 -0.46 -0.28 6.27
C LEU A 128 -1.67 0.12 7.10
N MET A 129 -2.80 0.38 6.43
CA MET A 129 -4.08 0.65 7.09
C MET A 129 -4.47 -0.51 8.02
N THR A 130 -4.31 -1.76 7.59
CA THR A 130 -4.56 -2.92 8.45
C THR A 130 -3.60 -2.97 9.63
N ALA A 131 -2.28 -2.91 9.40
CA ALA A 131 -1.28 -3.03 10.46
C ALA A 131 -1.43 -1.92 11.53
N ALA A 132 -1.73 -0.69 11.10
CA ALA A 132 -1.96 0.45 11.99
C ALA A 132 -3.24 0.31 12.83
N ASN A 133 -4.26 -0.40 12.34
CA ASN A 133 -5.57 -0.48 12.99
C ASN A 133 -5.89 -1.85 13.63
N GLU A 134 -4.99 -2.82 13.50
CA GLU A 134 -5.12 -4.10 14.22
C GLU A 134 -5.02 -3.93 15.75
N ILE A 135 -5.68 -4.84 16.49
CA ILE A 135 -5.59 -4.90 17.96
C ILE A 135 -4.14 -5.12 18.38
N LYS A 136 -3.49 -6.13 17.80
CA LYS A 136 -2.08 -6.42 18.04
C LYS A 136 -1.27 -5.81 16.91
N LYS A 137 -0.80 -4.58 17.15
CA LYS A 137 0.02 -3.84 16.19
C LYS A 137 1.39 -4.49 16.04
N ASP A 138 1.77 -4.74 14.79
CA ASP A 138 3.12 -5.07 14.40
C ASP A 138 3.84 -3.78 14.00
N TYR A 139 4.51 -3.15 14.97
CA TYR A 139 5.18 -1.86 14.76
C TYR A 139 6.33 -1.92 13.76
N GLN A 140 6.97 -3.08 13.62
CA GLN A 140 7.98 -3.27 12.57
C GLN A 140 7.31 -3.18 11.20
N LYS A 141 6.21 -3.92 11.00
CA LYS A 141 5.45 -3.87 9.75
C LYS A 141 4.88 -2.48 9.46
N ILE A 142 4.38 -1.78 10.47
CA ILE A 142 3.90 -0.39 10.34
C ILE A 142 5.03 0.51 9.83
N PHE A 143 6.21 0.44 10.46
CA PHE A 143 7.37 1.23 10.05
C PHE A 143 7.80 0.91 8.61
N GLU A 144 7.98 -0.37 8.29
CA GLU A 144 8.43 -0.82 6.96
C GLU A 144 7.51 -0.33 5.85
N LEU A 145 6.19 -0.54 5.99
CA LEU A 145 5.21 -0.10 5.01
C LEU A 145 5.11 1.43 4.92
N THR A 146 5.27 2.14 6.04
CA THR A 146 5.31 3.61 6.06
C THR A 146 6.49 4.12 5.24
N ILE A 147 7.70 3.57 5.45
CA ILE A 147 8.88 3.97 4.69
C ILE A 147 8.73 3.61 3.22
N LEU A 148 8.25 2.40 2.91
CA LEU A 148 8.09 1.93 1.54
C LEU A 148 7.16 2.85 0.74
N LEU A 149 6.02 3.26 1.31
CA LEU A 149 5.12 4.21 0.66
C LEU A 149 5.74 5.62 0.58
N LEU A 150 6.28 6.12 1.69
CA LEU A 150 6.88 7.45 1.76
C LEU A 150 8.02 7.65 0.75
N LEU A 151 8.81 6.61 0.50
CA LEU A 151 9.95 6.62 -0.43
C LEU A 151 9.63 5.96 -1.79
N SER A 152 8.38 5.57 -2.03
CA SER A 152 7.97 4.99 -3.31
C SER A 152 8.24 5.97 -4.44
N ARG A 153 8.69 5.45 -5.58
CA ARG A 153 8.91 6.26 -6.78
C ARG A 153 7.57 6.75 -7.32
N ASP A 154 7.62 7.91 -7.98
CA ASP A 154 6.48 8.42 -8.72
C ASP A 154 6.34 7.61 -10.01
N ILE A 155 5.14 7.08 -10.23
CA ILE A 155 4.80 6.27 -11.39
C ILE A 155 3.82 7.09 -12.22
N GLU A 156 4.12 7.21 -13.52
CA GLU A 156 3.19 7.75 -14.50
C GLU A 156 2.73 6.62 -15.41
N PHE A 157 1.42 6.52 -15.66
CA PHE A 157 0.84 5.48 -16.51
C PHE A 157 -0.20 6.09 -17.45
N LYS A 158 -0.14 5.77 -18.74
CA LYS A 158 -1.05 6.33 -19.75
C LYS A 158 -1.48 5.26 -20.75
N THR A 159 -2.77 5.30 -21.06
CA THR A 159 -3.39 4.59 -22.19
C THR A 159 -3.94 5.61 -23.18
N ASP A 160 -4.34 5.17 -24.37
CA ASP A 160 -4.82 6.03 -25.44
C ASP A 160 -6.15 6.71 -25.13
N LEU A 161 -7.04 6.06 -24.37
CA LEU A 161 -8.33 6.64 -23.97
C LEU A 161 -8.25 7.59 -22.76
N MET A 162 -7.09 7.69 -22.10
CA MET A 162 -6.93 8.58 -20.95
C MET A 162 -6.63 10.02 -21.39
N ASN A 163 -7.52 10.95 -21.00
CA ASN A 163 -7.32 12.39 -21.23
C ASN A 163 -6.01 12.92 -20.63
N SER A 164 -5.61 12.38 -19.48
CA SER A 164 -4.38 12.72 -18.78
C SER A 164 -3.75 11.45 -18.20
N PRO A 165 -2.42 11.35 -18.15
CA PRO A 165 -1.76 10.22 -17.52
C PRO A 165 -2.16 10.11 -16.05
N TYR A 166 -2.28 8.87 -15.55
CA TYR A 166 -2.35 8.57 -14.14
C TYR A 166 -1.00 8.92 -13.51
N LYS A 167 -1.04 9.51 -12.32
CA LYS A 167 0.13 9.80 -11.49
C LYS A 167 -0.11 9.21 -10.12
N SER A 168 0.83 8.40 -9.63
CA SER A 168 0.77 7.87 -8.28
C SER A 168 0.86 9.00 -7.24
N CYS A 169 0.48 8.69 -5.99
CA CYS A 169 0.67 9.61 -4.87
C CYS A 169 2.14 10.06 -4.77
N HIS A 170 2.38 11.37 -4.78
CA HIS A 170 3.67 11.94 -4.47
C HIS A 170 3.63 12.48 -3.04
N HIS A 171 4.44 11.91 -2.14
CA HIS A 171 4.55 12.39 -0.77
C HIS A 171 5.52 13.57 -0.73
N SER A 172 5.01 14.78 -0.52
CA SER A 172 5.83 16.00 -0.45
C SER A 172 6.94 15.94 0.63
N PHE A 173 6.73 15.17 1.70
CA PHE A 173 7.76 14.95 2.71
C PHE A 173 8.99 14.19 2.16
N SER A 174 8.82 13.38 1.11
CA SER A 174 9.93 12.70 0.45
C SER A 174 10.92 13.69 -0.17
N ASP A 175 10.46 14.86 -0.63
CA ASP A 175 11.33 15.91 -1.15
C ASP A 175 12.20 16.53 -0.06
N LEU A 176 11.64 16.68 1.16
CA LEU A 176 12.40 17.13 2.34
C LEU A 176 13.48 16.13 2.73
N LEU A 177 13.19 14.83 2.62
CA LEU A 177 14.20 13.77 2.85
C LEU A 177 15.30 13.76 1.79
N ARG A 178 14.96 14.07 0.53
CA ARG A 178 15.94 14.17 -0.56
C ARG A 178 16.82 15.42 -0.45
N ASN A 179 16.27 16.52 0.07
CA ASN A 179 16.93 17.81 0.17
C ASN A 179 16.86 18.37 1.61
N PRO A 180 17.48 17.70 2.59
CA PRO A 180 17.46 18.16 3.98
C PRO A 180 18.27 19.48 4.13
N PRO A 181 17.93 20.34 5.12
CA PRO A 181 18.72 21.53 5.40
C PRO A 181 20.17 21.17 5.75
N SER A 182 21.10 21.58 4.88
CA SER A 182 22.53 21.27 4.99
C SER A 182 23.28 22.23 5.91
N VAL A 183 22.70 23.40 6.21
CA VAL A 183 23.32 24.44 7.05
C VAL A 183 22.65 24.44 8.43
N LEU A 184 23.48 24.37 9.48
CA LEU A 184 23.03 24.53 10.85
C LEU A 184 22.39 25.90 11.06
N SER A 185 21.27 25.95 11.76
CA SER A 185 20.66 27.23 12.17
C SER A 185 21.59 28.02 13.10
N GLN A 186 21.40 29.33 13.22
CA GLN A 186 22.20 30.16 14.14
C GLN A 186 22.15 29.65 15.59
N GLN A 187 21.00 29.11 16.01
CA GLN A 187 20.87 28.50 17.33
C GLN A 187 21.79 27.26 17.46
N ARG A 188 21.77 26.37 16.47
CA ARG A 188 22.62 25.16 16.46
C ARG A 188 24.10 25.52 16.42
N GLN A 189 24.49 26.54 15.65
CA GLN A 189 25.88 27.02 15.63
C GLN A 189 26.36 27.51 17.01
N LYS A 190 25.48 28.21 17.76
CA LYS A 190 25.80 28.64 19.13
C LYS A 190 25.94 27.44 20.07
N GLU A 191 25.01 26.49 20.02
CA GLU A 191 25.07 25.25 20.80
C GLU A 191 26.38 24.49 20.51
N GLY A 192 26.76 24.39 19.23
CA GLY A 192 27.99 23.77 18.76
C GLY A 192 29.30 24.41 19.24
N PHE A 193 29.27 25.70 19.59
CA PHE A 193 30.44 26.40 20.13
C PHE A 193 30.58 26.23 21.65
N SER A 194 29.47 26.05 22.36
CA SER A 194 29.43 26.15 23.83
C SER A 194 29.15 24.83 24.57
N GLY A 195 28.85 23.74 23.86
CA GLY A 195 28.50 22.47 24.50
C GLY A 195 28.65 21.26 23.58
N ASP A 196 28.29 20.10 24.13
CA ASP A 196 28.48 18.79 23.49
C ASP A 196 27.20 18.24 22.83
N PHE A 197 26.06 18.92 23.02
CA PHE A 197 24.75 18.46 22.55
C PHE A 197 23.96 19.55 21.82
N TYR A 198 23.21 19.15 20.79
CA TYR A 198 22.10 19.92 20.25
C TYR A 198 20.81 19.62 21.01
N ASN A 199 20.08 20.66 21.41
CA ASN A 199 18.80 20.50 22.13
C ASN A 199 17.61 20.52 21.15
N ILE A 200 16.97 19.37 20.96
CA ILE A 200 15.90 19.19 19.98
C ILE A 200 14.54 19.27 20.67
N ASN A 201 13.65 20.08 20.10
CA ASN A 201 12.23 20.08 20.48
C ASN A 201 11.54 18.96 19.70
N ASP A 202 11.34 17.83 20.38
CA ASP A 202 10.73 16.63 19.86
C ASP A 202 9.21 16.66 20.10
N SER A 203 8.42 16.52 19.03
CA SER A 203 6.97 16.62 19.10
C SER A 203 6.28 15.44 19.80
N ILE A 204 7.03 14.37 20.11
CA ILE A 204 6.52 13.13 20.72
C ILE A 204 6.93 13.05 22.19
N ILE A 205 8.20 13.32 22.50
CA ILE A 205 8.76 13.17 23.86
C ILE A 205 9.12 14.50 24.54
N GLY A 206 8.95 15.64 23.85
CA GLY A 206 9.17 16.98 24.39
C GLY A 206 10.58 17.49 24.09
N ASN A 207 11.55 17.21 24.96
CA ASN A 207 12.94 17.62 24.73
C ASN A 207 13.83 16.40 24.58
N ASN A 208 14.68 16.41 23.56
CA ASN A 208 15.71 15.40 23.34
C ASN A 208 17.06 16.05 23.03
N THR A 209 18.13 15.28 23.07
CA THR A 209 19.49 15.75 22.79
C THR A 209 20.19 14.89 21.75
N VAL A 210 20.96 15.51 20.85
CA VAL A 210 21.83 14.81 19.90
C VAL A 210 23.28 15.19 20.19
N ILE A 211 24.16 14.21 20.30
CA ILE A 211 25.59 14.44 20.53
C ILE A 211 26.20 15.09 19.28
N ILE A 212 26.91 16.21 19.47
CA ILE A 212 27.45 17.00 18.35
C ILE A 212 28.54 16.24 17.60
N SER A 213 29.44 15.53 18.31
CA SER A 213 30.49 14.73 17.66
C SER A 213 29.89 13.63 16.79
N GLU A 214 28.87 12.93 17.29
CA GLU A 214 28.18 11.88 16.55
C GLU A 214 27.45 12.42 15.33
N TYR A 215 26.75 13.55 15.46
CA TYR A 215 26.16 14.24 14.32
C TYR A 215 27.21 14.53 13.24
N ASN A 216 28.34 15.12 13.63
CA ASN A 216 29.42 15.44 12.69
C ASN A 216 30.01 14.19 12.03
N ASP A 217 30.15 13.08 12.75
CA ASP A 217 30.61 11.80 12.21
C ASP A 217 29.65 11.24 11.15
N ILE A 218 28.33 11.31 11.41
CA ILE A 218 27.29 10.87 10.48
C ILE A 218 27.28 11.75 9.22
N ILE A 219 27.28 13.07 9.38
CA ILE A 219 27.22 14.01 8.25
C ILE A 219 28.48 13.95 7.41
N SER A 220 29.66 13.92 8.03
CA SER A 220 30.94 13.86 7.32
C SER A 220 31.15 12.53 6.61
N GLY A 221 30.54 11.45 7.09
CA GLY A 221 30.65 10.11 6.52
C GLY A 221 31.93 9.37 6.85
N TYR A 222 32.76 9.92 7.75
CA TYR A 222 33.99 9.30 8.22
C TYR A 222 33.77 8.56 9.55
N SER A 223 32.74 7.71 9.60
CA SER A 223 32.46 6.87 10.78
C SER A 223 32.72 5.40 10.49
N SER A 224 33.26 4.68 11.48
CA SER A 224 33.38 3.22 11.47
C SER A 224 32.11 2.52 11.97
N VAL A 225 31.11 3.27 12.44
CA VAL A 225 29.84 2.72 12.95
C VAL A 225 28.99 2.23 11.76
N PRO A 226 28.58 0.94 11.73
CA PRO A 226 27.75 0.42 10.67
C PRO A 226 26.43 1.19 10.51
N GLY A 227 26.10 1.55 9.27
CA GLY A 227 24.85 2.26 8.94
C GLY A 227 24.93 3.79 8.97
N TYR A 228 25.95 4.39 9.60
CA TYR A 228 26.05 5.87 9.64
C TYR A 228 26.23 6.50 8.26
N ASN A 229 26.70 5.71 7.30
CA ASN A 229 26.84 6.12 5.91
C ASN A 229 25.57 5.98 5.06
N GLU A 230 24.48 5.45 5.61
CA GLU A 230 23.23 5.30 4.88
C GLU A 230 22.59 6.66 4.56
N PRO A 231 22.29 6.96 3.27
CA PRO A 231 21.77 8.26 2.86
C PRO A 231 20.49 8.66 3.59
N LEU A 232 19.55 7.73 3.77
CA LEU A 232 18.29 8.01 4.47
C LEU A 232 18.54 8.42 5.92
N PHE A 233 19.43 7.72 6.62
CA PHE A 233 19.75 8.04 8.01
C PHE A 233 20.41 9.41 8.14
N LYS A 234 21.34 9.75 7.23
CA LYS A 234 21.91 11.11 7.15
C LYS A 234 20.83 12.17 6.96
N SER A 235 19.93 11.98 6.01
CA SER A 235 18.83 12.92 5.77
C SER A 235 17.93 13.09 6.99
N VAL A 236 17.56 11.99 7.64
CA VAL A 236 16.71 12.01 8.83
C VAL A 236 17.40 12.74 9.98
N ILE A 237 18.69 12.50 10.24
CA ILE A 237 19.36 13.19 11.34
C ILE A 237 19.62 14.68 11.04
N GLN A 238 19.87 15.04 9.78
CA GLN A 238 19.93 16.45 9.36
C GLN A 238 18.60 17.15 9.59
N LEU A 239 17.49 16.55 9.19
CA LEU A 239 16.15 17.08 9.46
C LEU A 239 15.84 17.13 10.95
N TYR A 240 16.26 16.11 11.71
CA TYR A 240 16.02 16.06 13.14
C TYR A 240 16.69 17.22 13.88
N VAL A 241 17.93 17.54 13.51
CA VAL A 241 18.70 18.63 14.12
C VAL A 241 18.33 20.01 13.57
N ASN A 242 18.12 20.14 12.26
CA ASN A 242 18.08 21.44 11.58
C ASN A 242 16.69 21.94 11.19
N TYR A 243 15.68 21.07 11.11
CA TYR A 243 14.37 21.44 10.60
C TYR A 243 13.39 21.81 11.71
N ASN A 244 13.08 23.09 11.85
CA ASN A 244 12.12 23.60 12.84
C ASN A 244 10.65 23.59 12.36
N GLY A 245 10.28 22.65 11.47
CA GLY A 245 8.90 22.56 11.00
C GLY A 245 7.91 22.25 12.11
N ASN A 246 6.62 22.39 11.80
CA ASN A 246 5.52 22.13 12.73
C ASN A 246 4.57 21.06 12.19
N GLY A 247 3.65 20.61 13.04
CA GLY A 247 2.60 19.66 12.67
C GLY A 247 3.12 18.29 12.27
N ILE A 248 2.54 17.73 11.20
CA ILE A 248 2.81 16.35 10.79
C ILE A 248 4.24 16.14 10.29
N ALA A 249 4.84 17.12 9.59
CA ALA A 249 6.20 17.00 9.09
C ALA A 249 7.21 16.78 10.23
N ARG A 250 7.09 17.55 11.31
CA ARG A 250 7.93 17.39 12.51
C ARG A 250 7.77 16.00 13.13
N LYS A 251 6.52 15.56 13.28
CA LYS A 251 6.17 14.24 13.82
C LYS A 251 6.72 13.09 12.97
N ILE A 252 6.68 13.21 11.64
CA ILE A 252 7.30 12.22 10.74
C ILE A 252 8.79 12.14 11.02
N ILE A 253 9.50 13.29 11.07
CA ILE A 253 10.95 13.29 11.34
C ILE A 253 11.25 12.66 12.70
N ASP A 254 10.48 12.98 13.75
CA ASP A 254 10.70 12.44 15.10
C ASP A 254 10.48 10.91 15.13
N VAL A 255 9.42 10.41 14.48
CA VAL A 255 9.19 8.96 14.32
C VAL A 255 10.35 8.31 13.57
N LEU A 256 10.75 8.87 12.44
CA LEU A 256 11.85 8.34 11.63
C LEU A 256 13.16 8.32 12.42
N PHE A 257 13.45 9.39 13.15
CA PHE A 257 14.64 9.47 14.00
C PHE A 257 14.62 8.36 15.04
N HIS A 258 13.56 8.24 15.85
CA HIS A 258 13.50 7.21 16.89
C HIS A 258 13.54 5.78 16.33
N CYS A 259 12.89 5.52 15.18
CA CYS A 259 12.97 4.20 14.56
C CYS A 259 14.37 3.89 14.03
N LEU A 260 15.04 4.82 13.37
CA LEU A 260 16.37 4.55 12.78
C LEU A 260 17.49 4.59 13.81
N TYR A 261 17.40 5.50 14.78
CA TYR A 261 18.42 5.74 15.79
C TYR A 261 18.31 4.73 16.94
N ASP A 262 17.14 4.64 17.58
CA ASP A 262 16.96 3.77 18.75
C ASP A 262 16.81 2.30 18.32
N VAL A 263 15.98 2.03 17.30
CA VAL A 263 15.63 0.64 16.92
C VAL A 263 16.64 0.00 16.00
N SER A 264 16.88 0.52 14.79
CA SER A 264 17.90 0.03 13.85
C SER A 264 17.94 0.85 12.57
N ILE A 265 19.15 1.19 12.12
CA ILE A 265 19.37 1.81 10.82
C ILE A 265 19.05 0.80 9.72
N ILE A 266 18.46 1.29 8.63
CA ILE A 266 18.09 0.49 7.47
C ILE A 266 18.88 0.89 6.22
N ASN A 267 19.10 -0.10 5.36
CA ASN A 267 19.58 0.07 3.99
C ASN A 267 18.47 -0.35 3.01
N PHE A 268 18.35 0.39 1.91
CA PHE A 268 17.46 0.07 0.79
C PHE A 268 18.21 -0.55 -0.39
N THR A 269 18.32 -1.88 -0.38
CA THR A 269 18.90 -2.68 -1.48
C THR A 269 17.87 -3.69 -1.96
N GLY A 270 16.84 -3.18 -2.65
CA GLY A 270 15.69 -3.96 -3.11
C GLY A 270 14.66 -4.27 -2.02
N ALA A 271 15.11 -4.59 -0.80
CA ALA A 271 14.28 -4.74 0.40
C ALA A 271 14.86 -3.94 1.57
N ILE A 272 14.06 -3.78 2.63
CA ILE A 272 14.52 -3.17 3.88
C ILE A 272 15.43 -4.17 4.60
N ASN A 273 16.70 -3.80 4.74
CA ASN A 273 17.68 -4.57 5.50
C ASN A 273 18.12 -3.77 6.72
N TYR A 274 18.10 -4.40 7.89
CA TYR A 274 18.49 -3.77 9.15
C TYR A 274 19.96 -4.04 9.49
N TYR A 275 20.68 -3.03 9.97
CA TYR A 275 22.07 -3.18 10.42
C TYR A 275 22.20 -3.94 11.73
N LYS A 276 21.21 -3.82 12.62
CA LYS A 276 21.06 -4.61 13.84
C LYS A 276 19.66 -5.22 13.90
N SER A 277 19.50 -6.36 14.58
CA SER A 277 18.17 -6.96 14.78
C SER A 277 17.22 -5.93 15.42
N PRO A 278 16.13 -5.53 14.76
CA PRO A 278 15.27 -4.47 15.29
C PRO A 278 14.46 -4.99 16.47
N ASP A 279 14.35 -4.16 17.52
CA ASP A 279 13.39 -4.39 18.62
C ASP A 279 12.45 -3.20 18.79
N PHE A 280 11.38 -3.19 18.00
CA PHE A 280 10.32 -2.17 18.10
C PHE A 280 9.52 -2.26 19.42
N ASN A 281 9.65 -3.33 20.20
CA ASN A 281 8.97 -3.42 21.49
C ASN A 281 9.61 -2.51 22.53
N SER A 282 10.90 -2.20 22.39
CA SER A 282 11.64 -1.28 23.26
C SER A 282 11.13 0.17 23.19
N LEU A 283 10.48 0.56 22.09
CA LEU A 283 9.94 1.91 21.92
C LEU A 283 8.87 2.25 22.96
N SER A 284 8.87 3.51 23.39
CA SER A 284 7.86 4.04 24.31
C SER A 284 6.47 3.99 23.70
N GLN A 285 5.44 4.04 24.56
CA GLN A 285 4.06 4.06 24.09
C GLN A 285 3.73 5.34 23.29
N SER A 286 4.35 6.48 23.61
CA SER A 286 4.15 7.73 22.86
C SER A 286 4.69 7.63 21.44
N ILE A 287 5.87 7.05 21.24
CA ILE A 287 6.46 6.83 19.91
C ILE A 287 5.59 5.84 19.11
N LYS A 288 5.16 4.74 19.73
CA LYS A 288 4.25 3.76 19.10
C LYS A 288 2.92 4.39 18.66
N THR A 289 2.36 5.29 19.46
CA THR A 289 1.16 6.05 19.08
C THR A 289 1.46 6.98 17.90
N ALA A 290 2.56 7.74 17.94
CA ALA A 290 2.97 8.63 16.85
C ALA A 290 3.25 7.87 15.54
N MET A 291 3.84 6.67 15.59
CA MET A 291 4.00 5.79 14.43
C MET A 291 2.66 5.46 13.77
N THR A 292 1.63 5.19 14.58
CA THR A 292 0.29 4.88 14.09
C THR A 292 -0.36 6.12 13.45
N GLU A 293 -0.17 7.29 14.06
CA GLU A 293 -0.67 8.57 13.50
C GLU A 293 -0.01 8.92 12.16
N VAL A 294 1.31 8.76 12.06
CA VAL A 294 2.06 8.95 10.82
C VAL A 294 1.62 7.95 9.75
N ALA A 295 1.47 6.67 10.11
CA ALA A 295 0.96 5.65 9.18
C ALA A 295 -0.43 6.01 8.63
N ASN A 296 -1.35 6.43 9.50
CA ASN A 296 -2.69 6.85 9.10
C ASN A 296 -2.66 8.11 8.20
N TYR A 297 -1.74 9.05 8.45
CA TYR A 297 -1.55 10.20 7.57
C TYR A 297 -1.10 9.79 6.17
N ILE A 298 -0.11 8.90 6.06
CA ILE A 298 0.41 8.40 4.77
C ILE A 298 -0.67 7.61 4.02
N VAL A 299 -1.44 6.77 4.70
CA VAL A 299 -2.62 6.09 4.12
C VAL A 299 -3.64 7.10 3.59
N GLY A 300 -3.87 8.19 4.33
CA GLY A 300 -4.74 9.29 3.91
C GLY A 300 -4.27 9.96 2.63
N GLU A 301 -2.97 10.28 2.52
CA GLU A 301 -2.38 10.85 1.29
C GLU A 301 -2.56 9.89 0.10
N GLU A 302 -2.26 8.60 0.28
CA GLU A 302 -2.42 7.57 -0.76
C GLU A 302 -3.85 7.46 -1.26
N ILE A 303 -4.83 7.37 -0.35
CA ILE A 303 -6.24 7.27 -0.73
C ILE A 303 -6.66 8.54 -1.46
N ASN A 304 -6.42 9.72 -0.87
CA ASN A 304 -6.88 11.00 -1.43
C ASN A 304 -6.31 11.28 -2.81
N ALA A 305 -5.03 10.95 -3.07
CA ALA A 305 -4.41 11.11 -4.38
C ALA A 305 -5.13 10.31 -5.48
N ASN A 306 -5.77 9.20 -5.13
CA ASN A 306 -6.43 8.30 -6.07
C ASN A 306 -7.96 8.48 -6.15
N LEU A 307 -8.53 9.49 -5.48
CA LEU A 307 -9.97 9.80 -5.55
C LEU A 307 -10.34 10.84 -6.63
N ASN A 308 -9.38 11.35 -7.40
CA ASN A 308 -9.63 12.37 -8.43
C ASN A 308 -10.61 11.91 -9.53
N GLY A 309 -10.72 10.60 -9.80
CA GLY A 309 -11.66 10.03 -10.76
C GLY A 309 -13.05 9.70 -10.21
N ILE A 310 -13.42 10.24 -9.05
CA ILE A 310 -14.70 10.00 -8.37
C ILE A 310 -15.51 11.30 -8.35
N HIS A 311 -16.61 11.35 -9.11
CA HIS A 311 -17.41 12.57 -9.29
C HIS A 311 -18.84 12.37 -8.80
N PRO A 312 -19.38 13.25 -7.93
CA PRO A 312 -20.79 13.22 -7.58
C PRO A 312 -21.62 13.63 -8.80
N VAL A 313 -22.68 12.87 -9.08
CA VAL A 313 -23.62 13.16 -10.19
C VAL A 313 -25.05 12.99 -9.70
N TYR A 314 -26.00 13.72 -10.29
CA TYR A 314 -27.42 13.56 -10.00
C TYR A 314 -28.07 12.69 -11.07
N ASN A 315 -28.61 11.54 -10.69
CA ASN A 315 -29.30 10.65 -11.61
C ASN A 315 -30.74 11.15 -11.80
N VAL A 316 -31.06 11.60 -13.00
CA VAL A 316 -32.37 12.17 -13.35
C VAL A 316 -33.47 11.12 -13.48
N ASP A 317 -33.12 9.86 -13.77
CA ASP A 317 -34.09 8.77 -13.90
C ASP A 317 -34.55 8.28 -12.53
N THR A 318 -33.62 8.18 -11.56
CA THR A 318 -33.91 7.75 -10.18
C THR A 318 -34.14 8.91 -9.22
N MET A 319 -33.95 10.16 -9.68
CA MET A 319 -34.05 11.39 -8.88
C MET A 319 -33.22 11.36 -7.59
N SER A 320 -31.99 10.82 -7.67
CA SER A 320 -31.14 10.58 -6.51
C SER A 320 -29.66 10.92 -6.76
N PRO A 321 -28.88 11.25 -5.71
CA PRO A 321 -27.43 11.32 -5.83
C PRO A 321 -26.83 9.98 -6.29
N SER A 322 -25.76 10.06 -7.06
CA SER A 322 -24.98 8.91 -7.53
C SER A 322 -23.51 9.32 -7.71
N TRP A 323 -22.68 8.36 -8.07
CA TRP A 323 -21.26 8.57 -8.30
C TRP A 323 -20.90 8.11 -9.71
N LYS A 324 -20.14 8.94 -10.42
CA LYS A 324 -19.41 8.54 -11.62
C LYS A 324 -17.99 8.16 -11.19
N VAL A 325 -17.54 6.99 -11.63
CA VAL A 325 -16.21 6.46 -11.35
C VAL A 325 -15.50 6.23 -12.68
N ASP A 326 -14.32 6.83 -12.85
CA ASP A 326 -13.64 6.86 -14.15
C ASP A 326 -12.82 5.59 -14.46
N SER A 327 -12.46 4.79 -13.45
CA SER A 327 -11.65 3.58 -13.65
C SER A 327 -11.81 2.54 -12.55
N LEU A 328 -11.40 1.29 -12.83
CA LEU A 328 -11.40 0.21 -11.83
C LEU A 328 -10.40 0.49 -10.69
N LEU A 329 -9.27 1.15 -10.97
CA LEU A 329 -8.35 1.59 -9.93
C LEU A 329 -9.02 2.60 -8.97
N CYS A 330 -9.75 3.58 -9.52
CA CYS A 330 -10.50 4.54 -8.69
C CYS A 330 -11.58 3.82 -7.87
N ALA A 331 -12.30 2.86 -8.46
CA ALA A 331 -13.28 2.04 -7.74
C ALA A 331 -12.64 1.23 -6.59
N ALA A 332 -11.42 0.72 -6.80
CA ALA A 332 -10.67 0.01 -5.76
C ALA A 332 -10.30 0.94 -4.59
N TYR A 333 -9.74 2.12 -4.85
CA TYR A 333 -9.46 3.11 -3.80
C TYR A 333 -10.73 3.64 -3.14
N PHE A 334 -11.81 3.83 -3.89
CA PHE A 334 -13.08 4.28 -3.34
C PHE A 334 -13.73 3.21 -2.45
N SER A 335 -13.48 1.92 -2.72
CA SER A 335 -13.89 0.84 -1.80
C SER A 335 -13.12 0.87 -0.47
N ILE A 336 -11.86 1.33 -0.49
CA ILE A 336 -11.05 1.53 0.72
C ILE A 336 -11.52 2.77 1.48
N PHE A 337 -11.89 3.84 0.78
CA PHE A 337 -12.45 5.06 1.38
C PHE A 337 -13.70 4.78 2.25
N TYR A 338 -14.55 3.83 1.84
CA TYR A 338 -15.71 3.41 2.62
C TYR A 338 -15.42 2.35 3.69
N LEU A 339 -14.21 1.81 3.71
CA LEU A 339 -13.81 0.89 4.75
C LEU A 339 -13.69 1.67 6.08
N LYS A 340 -14.22 1.09 7.15
CA LYS A 340 -14.06 1.61 8.50
C LYS A 340 -13.06 0.74 9.26
N PRO A 341 -11.79 1.14 9.40
CA PRO A 341 -10.73 0.33 10.01
C PRO A 341 -11.02 -0.11 11.44
N ASP A 342 -11.84 0.64 12.18
CA ASP A 342 -12.28 0.26 13.54
C ASP A 342 -13.24 -0.94 13.55
N LEU A 343 -13.91 -1.21 12.44
CA LEU A 343 -14.91 -2.27 12.31
C LEU A 343 -14.38 -3.46 11.50
N GLU A 344 -13.80 -3.18 10.33
CA GLU A 344 -13.39 -4.19 9.37
C GLU A 344 -12.05 -3.82 8.71
N LEU A 345 -11.24 -4.84 8.42
CA LEU A 345 -9.92 -4.74 7.81
C LEU A 345 -9.70 -5.86 6.80
N TYR A 346 -8.77 -5.64 5.88
CA TYR A 346 -8.31 -6.67 4.94
C TYR A 346 -7.12 -7.41 5.50
N ARG A 347 -7.20 -8.75 5.56
CA ARG A 347 -6.08 -9.62 5.95
C ARG A 347 -5.70 -10.59 4.84
N PRO A 348 -4.41 -10.93 4.70
CA PRO A 348 -4.00 -12.05 3.87
C PRO A 348 -4.55 -13.36 4.44
N CYS A 349 -4.92 -14.29 3.57
CA CYS A 349 -5.28 -15.64 3.97
C CYS A 349 -4.04 -16.41 4.45
N ASP A 350 -4.13 -17.04 5.63
CA ASP A 350 -3.03 -17.82 6.22
C ASP A 350 -2.72 -19.13 5.47
N ASN A 351 -3.48 -19.48 4.43
CA ASN A 351 -3.10 -20.55 3.52
C ASN A 351 -1.94 -20.06 2.63
N PRO A 352 -0.73 -20.66 2.71
CA PRO A 352 0.42 -20.20 1.94
C PRO A 352 0.23 -20.32 0.41
N ARG A 353 -0.68 -21.20 -0.03
CA ARG A 353 -1.08 -21.36 -1.45
C ARG A 353 -2.28 -20.47 -1.81
N CYS A 354 -2.92 -19.93 -0.78
CA CYS A 354 -3.92 -18.87 -0.73
C CYS A 354 -3.52 -17.66 -1.54
N GLY A 355 -2.80 -16.73 -0.89
CA GLY A 355 -2.39 -15.44 -1.45
C GLY A 355 -3.51 -14.40 -1.59
N LYS A 356 -4.79 -14.75 -1.37
CA LYS A 356 -5.90 -13.78 -1.42
C LYS A 356 -6.01 -12.98 -0.12
N TYR A 357 -6.48 -11.75 -0.24
CA TYR A 357 -6.90 -10.93 0.90
C TYR A 357 -8.40 -11.06 1.10
N PHE A 358 -8.87 -10.95 2.33
CA PHE A 358 -10.29 -11.03 2.64
C PHE A 358 -10.66 -10.12 3.81
N LEU A 359 -11.92 -9.69 3.80
CA LEU A 359 -12.44 -8.77 4.80
C LEU A 359 -12.76 -9.53 6.09
N VAL A 360 -12.33 -8.96 7.23
CA VAL A 360 -12.57 -9.50 8.57
C VAL A 360 -12.89 -8.37 9.53
N LYS A 361 -13.61 -8.70 10.61
CA LYS A 361 -13.77 -7.74 11.71
C LYS A 361 -12.41 -7.44 12.34
N THR A 362 -12.16 -6.18 12.65
CA THR A 362 -10.92 -5.70 13.30
C THR A 362 -10.62 -6.48 14.58
N THR A 363 -11.66 -6.77 15.35
CA THR A 363 -11.56 -7.52 16.61
C THR A 363 -11.40 -9.03 16.49
N SER A 364 -11.57 -9.58 15.29
CA SER A 364 -11.47 -11.03 15.07
C SER A 364 -10.00 -11.46 15.07
N THR A 365 -9.59 -12.30 16.01
CA THR A 365 -8.27 -12.98 15.97
C THR A 365 -8.37 -14.42 15.50
N ARG A 366 -9.59 -14.95 15.37
CA ARG A 366 -9.87 -16.36 15.05
C ARG A 366 -10.04 -16.62 13.55
N ASN A 367 -10.52 -15.63 12.80
CA ASN A 367 -10.74 -15.80 11.37
C ASN A 367 -9.44 -15.59 10.58
N ARG A 368 -8.76 -16.70 10.28
CA ARG A 368 -7.42 -16.74 9.66
C ARG A 368 -7.44 -17.10 8.18
N TYR A 369 -8.55 -17.64 7.66
CA TYR A 369 -8.63 -18.17 6.31
C TYR A 369 -9.81 -17.55 5.57
N CYS A 370 -9.63 -17.25 4.28
CA CYS A 370 -10.69 -16.65 3.46
C CYS A 370 -11.87 -17.59 3.18
N SER A 371 -11.69 -18.90 3.37
CA SER A 371 -12.73 -19.91 3.17
C SER A 371 -12.51 -21.15 4.03
N THR A 372 -13.56 -21.93 4.24
CA THR A 372 -13.52 -23.25 4.88
C THR A 372 -12.61 -24.21 4.12
N GLU A 373 -12.60 -24.14 2.78
CA GLU A 373 -11.70 -24.92 1.93
C GLU A 373 -10.22 -24.62 2.21
N CYS A 374 -9.85 -23.34 2.36
CA CYS A 374 -8.49 -22.95 2.72
C CYS A 374 -8.11 -23.48 4.10
N CYS A 375 -9.02 -23.38 5.07
CA CYS A 375 -8.82 -23.94 6.41
C CYS A 375 -8.60 -25.47 6.36
N ASN A 376 -9.44 -26.19 5.63
CA ASN A 376 -9.37 -27.63 5.48
C ASN A 376 -8.07 -28.08 4.80
N ARG A 377 -7.66 -27.37 3.74
CA ARG A 377 -6.41 -27.68 3.01
C ARG A 377 -5.18 -27.54 3.90
N VAL A 378 -5.08 -26.45 4.66
CA VAL A 378 -3.96 -26.24 5.61
C VAL A 378 -3.99 -27.29 6.72
N THR A 379 -5.17 -27.63 7.23
CA THR A 379 -5.32 -28.66 8.28
C THR A 379 -4.89 -30.04 7.77
N GLN A 380 -5.28 -30.41 6.56
CA GLN A 380 -4.85 -31.67 5.92
C GLN A 380 -3.34 -31.70 5.66
N ASP A 381 -2.76 -30.60 5.16
CA ASP A 381 -1.31 -30.51 4.91
C ASP A 381 -0.52 -30.65 6.22
N ARG A 382 -0.97 -30.03 7.32
CA ARG A 382 -0.38 -30.20 8.66
C ARG A 382 -0.49 -31.63 9.18
N TYR A 383 -1.65 -32.26 9.03
CA TYR A 383 -1.86 -33.66 9.43
C TYR A 383 -0.92 -34.60 8.66
N ARG A 384 -0.80 -34.43 7.34
CA ARG A 384 0.13 -35.20 6.49
C ARG A 384 1.59 -34.98 6.88
N LYS A 385 1.98 -33.73 7.23
CA LYS A 385 3.32 -33.42 7.71
C LYS A 385 3.63 -34.16 9.00
N LYS A 386 2.74 -34.06 10.00
CA LYS A 386 2.89 -34.74 11.29
C LYS A 386 2.96 -36.27 11.13
N LYS A 387 2.15 -36.85 10.24
CA LYS A 387 2.20 -38.29 9.96
C LYS A 387 3.54 -38.73 9.34
N ARG A 388 4.16 -37.91 8.49
CA ARG A 388 5.49 -38.17 7.92
C ARG A 388 6.58 -38.07 8.99
N GLU A 389 6.55 -37.01 9.79
CA GLU A 389 7.49 -36.81 10.91
C GLU A 389 7.41 -37.95 11.95
N LEU A 390 6.23 -38.53 12.16
CA LEU A 390 6.03 -39.70 13.04
C LEU A 390 6.42 -41.05 12.40
N ALA A 391 6.59 -41.11 11.08
CA ALA A 391 7.02 -42.31 10.38
C ALA A 391 8.54 -42.32 10.11
N GLU A 392 9.19 -41.15 10.21
CA GLU A 392 10.63 -40.95 10.07
C GLU A 392 11.37 -40.99 11.43
N ASN A 393 10.62 -40.97 12.54
CA ASN A 393 11.09 -41.28 13.90
C ASN A 393 10.63 -42.67 14.32
#